data_AF-I7GLX5-F1
#
_entry.id   AF-I7GLX5-F1
#
_cell.length_a   1.000
_cell.length_b   1.000
_cell.length_c   1.000
_cell.angle_alpha   90.00
_cell.angle_beta   90.00
_cell.angle_gamma   90.00
#
_symmetry.space_group_name_H-M   'P 1'
#
loop_
_entity.id
_entity.type
_entity.pdbx_description
1 polymer ?
#
loop_
_entity_poly.entity_id
_entity_poly.type
_entity_poly.pdbx_seq_one_letter_code
_entity_poly.pdbx_strand_id
1 'polypeptide(L)'
;MAVRNNLAGAEELFARKFNALFAQGNYSEAAKVAANAPKGILRTPDTIRRFQSVPAQPGQTSPLLQYFGILLDQGQLNKYESLELCRPVLQQGRKQLLEKWLKEDKLECSEELGDLVKSVDPTLALSVYLRANVPNKVIQCFAENSLYKDAMQYASESKDTELAEELLQWFLQEEKRECFGACLFTCYDLLRPDVVLETAWRHNIMDFAMPYFIQVMKEYLTKVDAIKEKVDKLDASESLRKEEEQATETQPIVYGQPQLMLTAGPSVAVPPQAPFGYGYTAPPYGQPQPGFGYSM
;
A
#
# COMPACT_ATOMS: atom_id res chain seq x y z
N MET A 1 34.80 14.85 -19.08
CA MET A 1 34.03 14.01 -20.02
C MET A 1 33.86 12.54 -19.59
N ALA A 2 34.56 12.02 -18.55
CA ALA A 2 34.38 10.65 -18.06
C ALA A 2 33.05 10.39 -17.32
N VAL A 3 32.44 11.42 -16.73
CA VAL A 3 31.15 11.31 -16.00
C VAL A 3 29.96 11.06 -16.93
N ARG A 4 30.06 11.44 -18.22
CA ARG A 4 28.93 11.39 -19.16
C ARG A 4 28.71 10.03 -19.84
N ASN A 5 29.65 9.07 -19.75
CA ASN A 5 29.62 7.87 -20.58
C ASN A 5 29.59 6.52 -19.84
N ASN A 6 29.30 6.50 -18.53
CA ASN A 6 28.96 5.26 -17.78
C ASN A 6 29.92 4.07 -18.06
N LEU A 7 31.23 4.33 -18.10
CA LEU A 7 32.26 3.33 -18.37
C LEU A 7 32.63 2.57 -17.08
N ALA A 8 32.58 1.24 -17.13
CA ALA A 8 33.14 0.36 -16.10
C ALA A 8 34.63 0.71 -15.91
N GLY A 9 35.03 1.06 -14.69
CA GLY A 9 36.38 1.53 -14.33
C GLY A 9 36.47 2.98 -13.85
N ALA A 10 35.43 3.81 -14.07
CA ALA A 10 35.36 5.15 -13.45
C ALA A 10 35.28 5.07 -11.92
N GLU A 11 34.68 4.00 -11.42
CA GLU A 11 34.52 3.62 -10.01
C GLU A 11 35.85 3.65 -9.25
N GLU A 12 36.87 2.99 -9.80
CA GLU A 12 38.19 2.91 -9.18
C GLU A 12 38.92 4.26 -9.23
N LEU A 13 38.71 5.06 -10.28
CA LEU A 13 39.29 6.40 -10.37
C LEU A 13 38.72 7.34 -9.30
N PHE A 14 37.41 7.26 -9.03
CA PHE A 14 36.77 8.01 -7.95
C PHE A 14 37.29 7.55 -6.58
N ALA A 15 37.39 6.24 -6.34
CA ALA A 15 37.94 5.71 -5.10
C ALA A 15 39.42 6.11 -4.88
N ARG A 16 40.27 6.03 -5.91
CA ARG A 16 41.67 6.48 -5.84
C ARG A 16 41.77 7.98 -5.58
N LYS A 17 40.95 8.79 -6.25
CA LYS A 17 40.92 10.25 -6.04
C LYS A 17 40.45 10.59 -4.63
N PHE A 18 39.43 9.91 -4.13
CA PHE A 18 38.96 10.05 -2.76
C PHE A 18 40.07 9.72 -1.76
N ASN A 19 40.74 8.56 -1.91
CA ASN A 19 41.83 8.14 -1.04
C ASN A 19 43.01 9.12 -1.04
N ALA A 20 43.37 9.67 -2.20
CA ALA A 20 44.43 10.66 -2.32
C ALA A 20 44.09 11.95 -1.57
N LEU A 21 42.87 12.48 -1.74
CA LEU A 21 42.39 13.68 -1.04
C LEU A 21 42.28 13.44 0.48
N PHE A 22 41.84 12.25 0.87
CA PHE A 22 41.74 11.85 2.27
C PHE A 22 43.12 11.76 2.94
N ALA A 23 44.12 11.20 2.26
CA ALA A 23 45.50 11.14 2.74
C ALA A 23 46.18 12.51 2.82
N GLN A 24 45.76 13.46 1.98
CA GLN A 24 46.22 14.86 2.01
C GLN A 24 45.57 15.69 3.14
N GLY A 25 44.61 15.12 3.88
CA GLY A 25 43.85 15.85 4.90
C GLY A 25 42.81 16.82 4.34
N ASN A 26 42.55 16.79 3.03
CA ASN A 26 41.55 17.65 2.39
C ASN A 26 40.16 16.99 2.40
N TYR A 27 39.55 16.95 3.59
CA TYR A 27 38.27 16.28 3.82
C TYR A 27 37.09 16.92 3.07
N SER A 28 37.11 18.25 2.89
CA SER A 28 36.05 18.98 2.17
C SER A 28 35.99 18.59 0.69
N GLU A 29 37.14 18.52 0.01
CA GLU A 29 37.17 18.07 -1.37
C GLU A 29 36.90 16.58 -1.50
N ALA A 30 37.40 15.75 -0.58
CA ALA A 30 37.09 14.32 -0.54
C ALA A 30 35.58 14.09 -0.44
N ALA A 31 34.89 14.85 0.41
CA ALA A 31 33.44 14.80 0.56
C ALA A 31 32.71 15.21 -0.74
N LYS A 32 33.14 16.28 -1.42
CA LYS A 32 32.58 16.67 -2.73
C LYS A 32 32.78 15.59 -3.79
N VAL A 33 33.92 14.90 -3.79
CA VAL A 33 34.17 13.79 -4.73
C VAL A 33 33.26 12.61 -4.43
N ALA A 34 33.04 12.29 -3.15
CA ALA A 34 32.13 11.22 -2.74
C ALA A 34 30.67 11.55 -3.06
N ALA A 35 30.25 12.80 -2.86
CA ALA A 35 28.89 13.26 -3.14
C ALA A 35 28.59 13.28 -4.66
N ASN A 36 29.52 13.79 -5.48
CA ASN A 36 29.38 13.85 -6.95
C ASN A 36 29.63 12.51 -7.67
N ALA A 37 29.89 11.42 -6.94
CA ALA A 37 30.22 10.15 -7.55
C ALA A 37 28.99 9.57 -8.27
N PRO A 38 29.13 9.15 -9.55
CA PRO A 38 28.00 8.61 -10.31
C PRO A 38 27.43 7.36 -9.62
N LYS A 39 26.10 7.24 -9.66
CA LYS A 39 25.33 6.16 -8.98
C LYS A 39 25.58 6.06 -7.46
N GLY A 40 26.15 7.08 -6.83
CA GLY A 40 26.43 7.06 -5.39
C GLY A 40 27.44 5.98 -4.98
N ILE A 41 28.38 5.62 -5.86
CA ILE A 41 29.33 4.53 -5.57
C ILE A 41 30.21 4.76 -4.32
N LEU A 42 30.46 6.02 -4.00
CA LEU A 42 31.19 6.41 -2.79
C LEU A 42 30.26 6.73 -1.61
N ARG A 43 28.94 6.70 -1.79
CA ARG A 43 27.93 6.86 -0.72
C ARG A 43 27.67 5.51 -0.05
N THR A 44 28.73 4.92 0.46
CA THR A 44 28.74 3.61 1.13
C THR A 44 29.02 3.77 2.62
N PRO A 45 28.61 2.79 3.45
CA PRO A 45 28.95 2.79 4.87
C PRO A 45 30.46 2.82 5.13
N ASP A 46 31.27 2.28 4.22
CA ASP A 46 32.75 2.33 4.33
C ASP A 46 33.29 3.76 4.25
N THR A 47 32.73 4.61 3.39
CA THR A 47 33.12 6.02 3.29
C THR A 47 32.79 6.76 4.58
N ILE A 48 31.60 6.52 5.14
CA ILE A 48 31.18 7.12 6.42
C ILE A 48 32.12 6.68 7.55
N ARG A 49 32.45 5.38 7.64
CA ARG A 49 33.40 4.85 8.64
C ARG A 49 34.76 5.50 8.55
N ARG A 50 35.24 5.78 7.33
CA ARG A 50 36.50 6.53 7.12
C ARG A 50 36.39 7.94 7.69
N PHE A 51 35.35 8.70 7.37
CA PHE A 51 35.14 10.03 7.95
C PHE A 51 34.94 10.00 9.47
N GLN A 52 34.31 8.96 10.01
CA GLN A 52 34.12 8.75 11.44
C GLN A 52 35.42 8.41 12.18
N SER A 53 36.37 7.74 11.52
CA SER A 53 37.68 7.41 12.10
C SER A 53 38.57 8.64 12.34
N VAL A 54 38.26 9.76 11.71
CA VAL A 54 39.03 10.99 11.86
C VAL A 54 38.50 11.78 13.06
N PRO A 55 39.29 11.96 14.13
CA PRO A 55 38.86 12.73 15.29
C PRO A 55 38.68 14.21 14.91
N ALA A 56 37.63 14.83 15.43
CA ALA A 56 37.41 16.26 15.26
C ALA A 56 38.49 17.06 16.01
N GLN A 57 39.20 17.94 15.30
CA GLN A 57 40.16 18.85 15.95
C GLN A 57 39.41 19.94 16.73
N PRO A 58 39.91 20.37 17.91
CA PRO A 58 39.29 21.45 18.69
C PRO A 58 39.20 22.74 17.86
N GLY A 59 37.99 23.23 17.63
CA GLY A 59 37.74 24.47 16.86
C GLY A 59 37.46 24.27 15.36
N GLN A 60 37.60 23.05 14.81
CA GLN A 60 37.15 22.73 13.46
C GLN A 60 35.87 21.88 13.48
N THR A 61 35.01 22.07 12.48
CA THR A 61 33.86 21.19 12.28
C THR A 61 34.33 19.78 11.97
N SER A 62 33.68 18.78 12.58
CA SER A 62 34.01 17.37 12.33
C SER A 62 34.00 17.07 10.82
N PRO A 63 35.02 16.38 10.26
CA PRO A 63 35.04 15.98 8.86
C PRO A 63 33.78 15.22 8.44
N LEU A 64 33.20 14.43 9.34
CA LEU A 64 31.93 13.72 9.13
C LEU A 64 30.76 14.70 8.93
N LEU A 65 30.71 15.77 9.72
CA LEU A 65 29.65 16.77 9.60
C LEU A 65 29.83 17.61 8.32
N GLN A 66 31.06 17.87 7.89
CA GLN A 66 31.34 18.50 6.59
C GLN A 66 30.86 17.62 5.43
N TYR A 67 31.10 16.30 5.52
CA TYR A 67 30.61 15.34 4.53
C TYR A 67 29.08 15.36 4.42
N PHE A 68 28.37 15.26 5.54
CA PHE A 68 26.91 15.31 5.53
C PHE A 68 26.35 16.67 5.09
N GLY A 69 27.00 17.78 5.43
CA GLY A 69 26.60 19.10 4.94
C GLY A 69 26.60 19.18 3.41
N ILE A 70 27.65 18.67 2.77
CA ILE A 70 27.74 18.62 1.30
C ILE A 70 26.70 17.67 0.71
N LEU A 71 26.43 16.52 1.33
CA LEU A 71 25.38 15.61 0.88
C LEU A 71 23.99 16.24 0.97
N LEU A 72 23.68 16.94 2.06
CA LEU A 72 22.42 17.65 2.28
C LEU A 72 22.18 18.79 1.28
N ASP A 73 23.26 19.38 0.74
CA ASP A 73 23.19 20.36 -0.34
C ASP A 73 22.93 19.71 -1.71
N GLN A 74 23.34 18.46 -1.90
CA GLN A 74 23.17 17.74 -3.16
C GLN A 74 21.82 17.02 -3.28
N GLY A 75 21.24 16.54 -2.17
CA GLY A 75 19.95 15.88 -2.19
C GLY A 75 19.62 15.12 -0.93
N GLN A 76 18.78 14.09 -1.09
CA GLN A 76 18.28 13.25 -0.01
C GLN A 76 19.34 12.25 0.47
N LEU A 77 19.41 12.05 1.78
CA LEU A 77 20.27 11.07 2.46
C LEU A 77 19.59 9.71 2.49
N ASN A 78 20.38 8.65 2.39
CA ASN A 78 19.92 7.27 2.50
C ASN A 78 19.68 6.88 3.96
N LYS A 79 18.96 5.77 4.22
CA LYS A 79 18.68 5.24 5.59
C LYS A 79 19.91 5.26 6.50
N TYR A 80 21.03 4.72 6.04
CA TYR A 80 22.27 4.63 6.81
C TYR A 80 22.91 6.00 7.07
N GLU A 81 22.88 6.89 6.09
CA GLU A 81 23.43 8.25 6.22
C GLU A 81 22.61 9.09 7.19
N SER A 82 21.27 9.01 7.11
CA SER A 82 20.36 9.65 8.05
C SER A 82 20.65 9.21 9.48
N LEU A 83 20.84 7.90 9.70
CA LEU A 83 21.09 7.33 11.03
C LEU A 83 22.43 7.81 11.62
N GLU A 84 23.50 7.75 10.83
CA GLU A 84 24.84 8.18 11.25
C GLU A 84 24.93 9.72 11.43
N LEU A 85 24.15 10.50 10.69
CA LEU A 85 24.01 11.94 10.90
C LEU A 85 23.24 12.25 12.20
N CYS A 86 22.15 11.52 12.46
CA CYS A 86 21.29 11.81 13.59
C CYS A 86 21.93 11.44 14.93
N ARG A 87 22.74 10.38 15.02
CA ARG A 87 23.47 9.97 16.24
C ARG A 87 24.22 11.12 16.94
N PRO A 88 25.20 11.81 16.31
CA PRO A 88 25.92 12.90 16.95
C PRO A 88 25.06 14.13 17.17
N VAL A 89 24.09 14.41 16.30
CA VAL A 89 23.20 15.57 16.41
C VAL A 89 22.28 15.45 17.63
N LEU A 90 21.75 14.25 17.87
CA LEU A 90 20.92 13.92 19.03
C LEU A 90 21.77 13.93 20.32
N GLN A 91 22.98 13.38 20.30
CA GLN A 91 23.89 13.42 21.45
C GLN A 91 24.27 14.86 21.83
N GLN A 92 24.41 15.75 20.85
CA GLN A 92 24.66 17.18 21.07
C GLN A 92 23.40 17.98 21.43
N GLY A 93 22.22 17.34 21.49
CA GLY A 93 20.95 18.00 21.80
C GLY A 93 20.46 18.97 20.71
N ARG A 94 21.00 18.90 19.48
CA ARG A 94 20.68 19.83 18.38
C ARG A 94 19.44 19.40 17.60
N LYS A 95 18.34 19.12 18.30
CA LYS A 95 17.10 18.62 17.68
C LYS A 95 16.48 19.56 16.63
N GLN A 96 16.73 20.86 16.71
CA GLN A 96 16.28 21.87 15.72
C GLN A 96 16.81 21.59 14.31
N LEU A 97 18.03 21.05 14.19
CA LEU A 97 18.59 20.68 12.88
C LEU A 97 17.83 19.49 12.27
N LEU A 98 17.49 18.52 13.12
CA LEU A 98 16.71 17.36 12.71
C LEU A 98 15.30 17.77 12.26
N GLU A 99 14.62 18.65 13.01
CA GLU A 99 13.33 19.21 12.61
C GLU A 99 13.39 19.92 11.25
N LYS A 100 14.46 20.68 11.01
CA LYS A 100 14.66 21.36 9.72
C LYS A 100 14.85 20.35 8.58
N TRP A 101 15.72 19.37 8.76
CA TRP A 101 15.99 18.37 7.72
C TRP A 101 14.80 17.45 7.45
N LEU A 102 13.99 17.18 8.47
CA LEU A 102 12.70 16.53 8.30
C LEU A 102 11.76 17.42 7.47
N LYS A 103 11.56 18.69 7.82
CA LYS A 103 10.69 19.59 7.03
C LYS A 103 11.13 19.76 5.57
N GLU A 104 12.42 19.68 5.29
CA GLU A 104 12.98 19.75 3.94
C GLU A 104 12.96 18.41 3.18
N ASP A 105 12.42 17.33 3.78
CA ASP A 105 12.39 15.96 3.25
C ASP A 105 13.76 15.45 2.76
N LYS A 106 14.84 15.91 3.42
CA LYS A 106 16.22 15.56 3.06
C LYS A 106 16.70 14.25 3.69
N LEU A 107 15.95 13.70 4.63
CA LEU A 107 16.33 12.50 5.36
C LEU A 107 15.40 11.36 4.97
N GLU A 108 15.97 10.23 4.54
CA GLU A 108 15.22 8.99 4.50
C GLU A 108 14.97 8.50 5.93
N CYS A 109 13.69 8.41 6.30
CA CYS A 109 13.24 7.99 7.62
C CYS A 109 13.24 6.45 7.71
N SER A 110 13.65 5.91 8.85
CA SER A 110 13.67 4.48 9.13
C SER A 110 13.18 4.19 10.55
N GLU A 111 12.82 2.94 10.81
CA GLU A 111 12.44 2.48 12.16
C GLU A 111 13.54 2.75 13.19
N GLU A 112 14.78 2.37 12.86
CA GLU A 112 15.95 2.56 13.73
C GLU A 112 16.21 4.04 14.05
N LEU A 113 15.96 4.93 13.07
CA LEU A 113 16.06 6.37 13.28
C LEU A 113 14.98 6.85 14.25
N GLY A 114 13.74 6.38 14.08
CA GLY A 114 12.65 6.70 14.99
C GLY A 114 12.93 6.25 16.42
N ASP A 115 13.47 5.04 16.63
CA ASP A 115 13.80 4.50 17.95
C ASP A 115 14.88 5.34 18.64
N LEU A 116 15.88 5.80 17.87
CA LEU A 116 16.93 6.67 18.38
C LEU A 116 16.37 8.04 18.80
N VAL A 117 15.52 8.64 17.97
CA VAL A 117 14.90 9.95 18.24
C VAL A 117 13.95 9.86 19.43
N LYS A 118 13.24 8.73 19.60
CA LYS A 118 12.28 8.50 20.69
C LYS A 118 12.93 8.65 22.07
N SER A 119 14.20 8.28 22.22
CA SER A 119 14.94 8.44 23.47
C SER A 119 15.14 9.90 23.90
N VAL A 120 15.09 10.84 22.96
CA VAL A 120 15.29 12.28 23.20
C VAL A 120 13.98 13.04 23.16
N ASP A 121 13.13 12.77 22.15
CA ASP A 121 11.86 13.45 21.94
C ASP A 121 10.83 12.50 21.30
N PRO A 122 9.83 12.01 22.06
CA PRO A 122 8.83 11.09 21.54
C PRO A 122 7.88 11.74 20.53
N THR A 123 7.71 13.07 20.56
CA THR A 123 6.85 13.78 19.60
C THR A 123 7.51 13.87 18.23
N LEU A 124 8.82 14.12 18.19
CA LEU A 124 9.59 14.13 16.96
C LEU A 124 9.69 12.71 16.38
N ALA A 125 9.85 11.69 17.23
CA ALA A 125 9.91 10.30 16.81
C ALA A 125 8.63 9.87 16.05
N LEU A 126 7.46 10.33 16.49
CA LEU A 126 6.19 10.07 15.81
C LEU A 126 6.22 10.57 14.35
N SER A 127 6.73 11.78 14.12
CA SER A 127 6.87 12.32 12.76
C SER A 127 7.83 11.50 11.88
N VAL A 128 8.88 10.93 12.47
CA VAL A 128 9.82 10.05 11.77
C VAL A 128 9.16 8.71 11.43
N TYR A 129 8.43 8.09 12.36
CA TYR A 129 7.74 6.82 12.11
C TYR A 129 6.65 6.93 11.05
N LEU A 130 5.87 8.01 11.06
CA LEU A 130 4.86 8.29 10.03
C LEU A 130 5.48 8.30 8.63
N ARG A 131 6.67 8.90 8.51
CA ARG A 131 7.41 9.00 7.23
C ARG A 131 8.16 7.73 6.87
N ALA A 132 8.58 6.96 7.87
CA ALA A 132 9.22 5.65 7.68
C ALA A 132 8.22 4.57 7.25
N ASN A 133 6.91 4.85 7.28
CA ASN A 133 5.83 3.93 6.97
C ASN A 133 5.86 2.66 7.84
N VAL A 134 6.03 2.84 9.16
CA VAL A 134 6.09 1.74 10.14
C VAL A 134 4.88 1.81 11.07
N PRO A 135 3.72 1.29 10.67
CA PRO A 135 2.44 1.48 11.37
C PRO A 135 2.46 1.03 12.84
N ASN A 136 3.06 -0.13 13.12
CA ASN A 136 3.01 -0.74 14.46
C ASN A 136 3.69 0.16 15.50
N LYS A 137 4.82 0.78 15.13
CA LYS A 137 5.55 1.74 15.97
C LYS A 137 4.81 3.07 16.08
N VAL A 138 4.14 3.51 15.00
CA VAL A 138 3.29 4.71 15.02
C VAL A 138 2.18 4.56 16.05
N ILE A 139 1.47 3.43 16.07
CA ILE A 139 0.42 3.15 17.07
C ILE A 139 0.98 3.17 18.49
N GLN A 140 2.11 2.50 18.73
CA GLN A 140 2.78 2.53 20.03
C GLN A 140 3.22 3.94 20.46
N CYS A 141 3.60 4.81 19.52
CA CYS A 141 3.91 6.21 19.84
C CYS A 141 2.65 7.04 20.10
N PHE A 142 1.56 6.82 19.38
CA PHE A 142 0.28 7.49 19.65
C PHE A 142 -0.28 7.13 21.02
N ALA A 143 -0.14 5.87 21.40
CA ALA A 143 -0.45 5.31 22.71
C ALA A 143 0.24 6.08 23.85
N GLU A 144 1.57 6.13 23.80
CA GLU A 144 2.39 6.80 24.81
C GLU A 144 2.08 8.30 24.91
N ASN A 145 1.75 8.93 23.78
CA ASN A 145 1.45 10.36 23.72
C ASN A 145 -0.04 10.68 24.01
N SER A 146 -0.90 9.69 24.26
CA SER A 146 -2.36 9.85 24.43
C SER A 146 -3.05 10.60 23.28
N LEU A 147 -2.49 10.52 22.07
CA LEU A 147 -2.98 11.20 20.86
C LEU A 147 -3.90 10.27 20.05
N TYR A 148 -4.98 9.82 20.67
CA TYR A 148 -5.85 8.79 20.09
C TYR A 148 -6.61 9.26 18.84
N LYS A 149 -7.03 10.53 18.80
CA LYS A 149 -7.78 11.10 17.68
C LYS A 149 -6.95 11.08 16.38
N ASP A 150 -5.68 11.47 16.48
CA ASP A 150 -4.77 11.53 15.33
C ASP A 150 -4.40 10.12 14.86
N ALA A 151 -4.28 9.15 15.79
CA ALA A 151 -4.09 7.74 15.47
C ALA A 151 -5.24 7.16 14.63
N MET A 152 -6.49 7.45 15.03
CA MET A 152 -7.69 7.04 14.29
C MET A 152 -7.75 7.69 12.90
N GLN A 153 -7.41 8.97 12.81
CA GLN A 153 -7.36 9.68 11.53
C GLN A 153 -6.29 9.05 10.60
N TYR A 154 -5.11 8.74 11.14
CA TYR A 154 -4.04 8.08 10.39
C TYR A 154 -4.47 6.72 9.84
N ALA A 155 -5.11 5.88 10.67
CA ALA A 155 -5.63 4.58 10.22
C ALA A 155 -6.69 4.72 9.12
N SER A 156 -7.59 5.70 9.24
CA SER A 156 -8.61 6.02 8.24
C SER A 156 -8.00 6.51 6.92
N GLU A 157 -6.97 7.36 6.99
CA GLU A 157 -6.27 7.89 5.81
C GLU A 157 -5.45 6.84 5.07
N SER A 158 -4.79 5.93 5.81
CA SER A 158 -4.04 4.82 5.22
C SER A 158 -4.96 3.82 4.49
N LYS A 159 -6.23 3.74 4.88
CA LYS A 159 -7.22 2.79 4.35
C LYS A 159 -6.75 1.32 4.39
N ASP A 160 -5.92 0.99 5.37
CA ASP A 160 -5.46 -0.38 5.61
C ASP A 160 -6.34 -1.06 6.65
N THR A 161 -6.99 -2.16 6.27
CA THR A 161 -7.88 -2.90 7.16
C THR A 161 -7.11 -3.55 8.31
N GLU A 162 -5.91 -4.08 8.03
CA GLU A 162 -5.04 -4.69 9.03
C GLU A 162 -4.58 -3.66 10.07
N LEU A 163 -4.25 -2.44 9.62
CA LEU A 163 -3.86 -1.34 10.50
C LEU A 163 -5.00 -0.91 11.42
N ALA A 164 -6.20 -0.78 10.88
CA ALA A 164 -7.39 -0.41 11.65
C ALA A 164 -7.73 -1.49 12.70
N GLU A 165 -7.60 -2.78 12.35
CA GLU A 165 -7.80 -3.89 13.28
C GLU A 165 -6.72 -3.95 14.38
N GLU A 166 -5.44 -3.73 14.05
CA GLU A 166 -4.35 -3.68 15.03
C GLU A 166 -4.54 -2.49 16.00
N LEU A 167 -4.90 -1.32 15.48
CA LEU A 167 -5.23 -0.15 16.30
C LEU A 167 -6.43 -0.42 17.21
N LEU A 168 -7.46 -1.11 16.71
CA LEU A 168 -8.64 -1.49 17.47
C LEU A 168 -8.28 -2.44 18.61
N GLN A 169 -7.52 -3.50 18.32
CA GLN A 169 -7.01 -4.45 19.31
C GLN A 169 -6.21 -3.75 20.40
N TRP A 170 -5.38 -2.78 20.02
CA TRP A 170 -4.62 -1.99 20.97
C TRP A 170 -5.52 -1.17 21.92
N PHE A 171 -6.54 -0.48 21.39
CA PHE A 171 -7.49 0.28 22.23
C PHE A 171 -8.23 -0.59 23.26
N LEU A 172 -8.49 -1.84 22.90
CA LEU A 172 -9.15 -2.81 23.78
C LEU A 172 -8.22 -3.30 24.88
N GLN A 173 -6.94 -3.49 24.57
CA GLN A 173 -5.94 -3.85 25.57
C GLN A 173 -5.76 -2.76 26.63
N GLU A 174 -5.89 -1.49 26.25
CA GLU A 174 -5.88 -0.34 27.17
C GLU A 174 -7.23 -0.09 27.87
N GLU A 175 -8.26 -0.91 27.59
CA GLU A 175 -9.63 -0.77 28.09
C GLU A 175 -10.27 0.62 27.85
N LYS A 176 -9.84 1.36 26.81
CA LYS A 176 -10.38 2.68 26.47
C LYS A 176 -11.66 2.56 25.62
N ARG A 177 -12.79 2.37 26.31
CA ARG A 177 -14.12 2.13 25.71
C ARG A 177 -14.59 3.26 24.78
N GLU A 178 -14.27 4.51 25.12
CA GLU A 178 -14.63 5.69 24.34
C GLU A 178 -13.81 5.78 23.04
N CYS A 179 -12.54 5.37 23.08
CA CYS A 179 -11.67 5.36 21.90
C CYS A 179 -12.08 4.25 20.93
N PHE A 180 -12.53 3.10 21.45
CA PHE A 180 -13.10 2.03 20.65
C PHE A 180 -14.29 2.54 19.81
N GLY A 181 -15.30 3.16 20.44
CA GLY A 181 -16.47 3.69 19.71
C GLY A 181 -16.10 4.75 18.67
N ALA A 182 -15.16 5.65 18.98
CA ALA A 182 -14.68 6.65 18.04
C ALA A 182 -13.91 6.02 16.86
N CYS A 183 -13.14 4.96 17.11
CA CYS A 183 -12.42 4.20 16.08
C CYS A 183 -13.40 3.50 15.12
N LEU A 184 -14.49 2.93 15.65
CA LEU A 184 -15.54 2.31 14.83
C LEU A 184 -16.20 3.31 13.87
N PHE A 185 -16.39 4.55 14.32
CA PHE A 185 -17.00 5.59 13.48
C PHE A 185 -16.04 6.12 12.42
N THR A 186 -14.79 6.35 12.77
CA THR A 186 -13.75 6.89 11.86
C THR A 186 -13.27 5.88 10.83
N CYS A 187 -13.24 4.60 11.19
CA CYS A 187 -12.81 3.49 10.33
C CYS A 187 -13.99 2.62 9.85
N TYR A 188 -15.20 3.19 9.73
CA TYR A 188 -16.44 2.48 9.39
C TYR A 188 -16.33 1.60 8.15
N ASP A 189 -15.69 2.09 7.08
CA ASP A 189 -15.56 1.38 5.80
C ASP A 189 -14.54 0.24 5.83
N LEU A 190 -13.61 0.27 6.80
CA LEU A 190 -12.45 -0.61 6.88
C LEU A 190 -12.68 -1.78 7.84
N LEU A 191 -13.49 -1.56 8.88
CA LEU A 191 -13.73 -2.53 9.92
C LEU A 191 -14.82 -3.51 9.54
N ARG A 192 -14.52 -4.81 9.66
CA ARG A 192 -15.48 -5.88 9.42
C ARG A 192 -16.49 -5.95 10.58
N PRO A 193 -17.81 -5.88 10.32
CA PRO A 193 -18.82 -5.96 11.36
C PRO A 193 -18.71 -7.20 12.25
N ASP A 194 -18.29 -8.33 11.68
CA ASP A 194 -18.12 -9.59 12.42
C ASP A 194 -17.01 -9.50 13.47
N VAL A 195 -15.86 -8.92 13.08
CA VAL A 195 -14.71 -8.71 13.99
C VAL A 195 -15.09 -7.74 15.09
N VAL A 196 -15.77 -6.64 14.74
CA VAL A 196 -16.27 -5.66 15.72
C VAL A 196 -17.26 -6.30 16.69
N LEU A 197 -18.15 -7.16 16.21
CA LEU A 197 -19.18 -7.82 17.04
C LEU A 197 -18.55 -8.80 18.01
N GLU A 198 -17.68 -9.69 17.52
CA GLU A 198 -16.96 -10.64 18.34
C GLU A 198 -16.18 -9.91 19.44
N THR A 199 -15.52 -8.84 19.06
CA THR A 199 -14.65 -8.10 19.97
C THR A 199 -15.46 -7.30 21.00
N ALA A 200 -16.52 -6.63 20.58
CA ALA A 200 -17.42 -5.91 21.48
C ALA A 200 -18.13 -6.84 22.46
N TRP A 201 -18.50 -8.05 22.01
CA TRP A 201 -19.09 -9.08 22.85
C TRP A 201 -18.10 -9.63 23.89
N ARG A 202 -16.88 -9.97 23.47
CA ARG A 202 -15.83 -10.50 24.37
C ARG A 202 -15.46 -9.52 25.49
N HIS A 203 -15.40 -8.23 25.18
CA HIS A 203 -15.03 -7.18 26.15
C HIS A 203 -16.23 -6.55 26.86
N ASN A 204 -17.46 -7.01 26.62
CA ASN A 204 -18.69 -6.47 27.21
C ASN A 204 -18.87 -4.94 26.99
N ILE A 205 -18.51 -4.47 25.80
CA ILE A 205 -18.59 -3.05 25.39
C ILE A 205 -19.62 -2.85 24.25
N MET A 206 -20.61 -3.72 24.17
CA MET A 206 -21.64 -3.67 23.12
C MET A 206 -22.35 -2.31 23.06
N ASP A 207 -22.60 -1.66 24.19
CA ASP A 207 -23.28 -0.36 24.24
C ASP A 207 -22.57 0.72 23.40
N PHE A 208 -21.24 0.68 23.33
CA PHE A 208 -20.43 1.61 22.53
C PHE A 208 -20.41 1.24 21.04
N ALA A 209 -20.63 -0.03 20.71
CA ALA A 209 -20.69 -0.54 19.34
C ALA A 209 -22.08 -0.44 18.72
N MET A 210 -23.14 -0.31 19.54
CA MET A 210 -24.52 -0.25 19.06
C MET A 210 -24.79 0.85 18.01
N PRO A 211 -24.29 2.09 18.15
CA PRO A 211 -24.46 3.12 17.12
C PRO A 211 -23.85 2.72 15.78
N TYR A 212 -22.70 2.04 15.80
CA TYR A 212 -22.06 1.49 14.60
C TYR A 212 -22.92 0.40 13.97
N PHE A 213 -23.42 -0.56 14.75
CA PHE A 213 -24.29 -1.63 14.22
C PHE A 213 -25.61 -1.10 13.65
N ILE A 214 -26.23 -0.11 14.29
CA ILE A 214 -27.45 0.53 13.78
C ILE A 214 -27.18 1.16 12.40
N GLN A 215 -26.03 1.82 12.24
CA GLN A 215 -25.63 2.40 10.96
C GLN A 215 -25.37 1.32 9.89
N VAL A 216 -24.62 0.26 10.22
CA VAL A 216 -24.36 -0.88 9.32
C VAL A 216 -25.67 -1.54 8.90
N MET A 217 -26.57 -1.81 9.85
CA MET A 217 -27.87 -2.42 9.57
C MET A 217 -28.72 -1.53 8.67
N LYS A 218 -28.77 -0.20 8.92
CA LYS A 218 -29.47 0.74 8.05
C LYS A 218 -28.93 0.72 6.62
N GLU A 219 -27.61 0.73 6.46
CA GLU A 219 -27.00 0.72 5.13
C GLU A 219 -27.21 -0.62 4.41
N TYR A 220 -27.12 -1.73 5.13
CA TYR A 220 -27.39 -3.06 4.58
C TYR A 220 -28.85 -3.19 4.13
N LEU A 221 -29.81 -2.75 4.96
CA LEU A 221 -31.24 -2.71 4.59
C LEU A 221 -31.46 -1.85 3.34
N THR A 222 -30.84 -0.66 3.27
CA THR A 222 -30.95 0.22 2.10
C THR A 222 -30.35 -0.42 0.84
N LYS A 223 -29.21 -1.12 0.96
CA LYS A 223 -28.59 -1.87 -0.16
C LYS A 223 -29.47 -3.03 -0.60
N VAL A 224 -30.06 -3.77 0.33
CA VAL A 224 -31.00 -4.87 0.07
C VAL A 224 -32.24 -4.34 -0.65
N ASP A 225 -32.81 -3.22 -0.20
CA ASP A 225 -33.96 -2.59 -0.85
C ASP A 225 -33.61 -2.13 -2.27
N ALA A 226 -32.44 -1.53 -2.47
CA ALA A 226 -31.96 -1.13 -3.80
C ALA A 226 -31.67 -2.33 -4.72
N ILE A 227 -31.18 -3.45 -4.19
CA ILE A 227 -31.00 -4.70 -4.94
C ILE A 227 -32.36 -5.28 -5.31
N LYS A 228 -33.30 -5.31 -4.37
CA LYS A 228 -34.66 -5.79 -4.59
C LYS A 228 -35.35 -5.02 -5.72
N GLU A 229 -35.24 -3.69 -5.71
CA GLU A 229 -35.80 -2.85 -6.75
C GLU A 229 -35.13 -3.06 -8.13
N LYS A 230 -33.83 -3.37 -8.15
CA LYS A 230 -33.11 -3.73 -9.39
C LYS A 230 -33.53 -5.10 -9.93
N VAL A 231 -33.74 -6.07 -9.04
CA VAL A 231 -34.24 -7.41 -9.40
C VAL A 231 -35.65 -7.30 -9.96
N ASP A 232 -36.55 -6.56 -9.30
CA ASP A 232 -37.92 -6.35 -9.79
C ASP A 232 -37.95 -5.67 -11.18
N LYS A 233 -37.06 -4.69 -11.42
CA LYS A 233 -36.91 -4.04 -12.74
C LYS A 233 -36.34 -4.99 -13.81
N LEU A 234 -35.40 -5.85 -13.44
CA LEU A 234 -34.84 -6.87 -14.33
C LEU A 234 -35.91 -7.89 -14.71
N ASP A 235 -36.66 -8.40 -13.74
CA ASP A 235 -37.76 -9.35 -13.98
C ASP A 235 -38.88 -8.74 -14.84
N ALA A 236 -39.22 -7.47 -14.63
CA ALA A 236 -40.14 -6.73 -15.50
C ALA A 236 -39.59 -6.55 -16.93
N SER A 237 -38.28 -6.31 -17.08
CA SER A 237 -37.65 -6.19 -18.40
C SER A 237 -37.55 -7.53 -19.13
N GLU A 238 -37.31 -8.63 -18.41
CA GLU A 238 -37.25 -9.96 -19.01
C GLU A 238 -38.63 -10.45 -19.44
N SER A 239 -39.67 -10.13 -18.67
CA SER A 239 -41.05 -10.47 -19.04
C SER A 239 -41.52 -9.71 -20.28
N LEU A 240 -41.22 -8.41 -20.37
CA LEU A 240 -41.48 -7.61 -21.57
C LEU A 240 -40.73 -8.15 -22.81
N ARG A 241 -39.46 -8.55 -22.65
CA ARG A 241 -38.69 -9.15 -23.76
C ARG A 241 -39.26 -10.50 -24.21
N LYS A 242 -39.74 -11.34 -23.29
CA LYS A 242 -40.42 -12.61 -23.61
C LYS A 242 -41.75 -12.39 -24.32
N GLU A 243 -42.50 -11.35 -23.95
CA GLU A 243 -43.74 -10.97 -24.63
C GLU A 243 -43.49 -10.39 -26.03
N GLU A 244 -42.44 -9.58 -26.22
CA GLU A 244 -42.04 -9.07 -27.55
C GLU A 244 -41.54 -10.17 -28.49
N GLU A 245 -40.79 -11.17 -27.98
CA GLU A 245 -40.37 -12.36 -28.75
C GLU A 245 -41.56 -13.25 -29.12
N GLN A 246 -42.55 -13.43 -28.23
CA GLN A 246 -43.79 -14.16 -28.55
C GLN A 246 -44.70 -13.40 -29.54
N ALA A 247 -44.73 -12.07 -29.48
CA ALA A 247 -45.49 -11.24 -30.41
C ALA A 247 -44.88 -11.21 -31.83
N THR A 248 -43.56 -11.42 -31.95
CA THR A 248 -42.89 -11.54 -33.26
C THR A 248 -43.02 -12.94 -33.86
N GLU A 249 -43.19 -14.00 -33.06
CA GLU A 249 -43.46 -15.36 -33.55
C GLU A 249 -44.93 -15.61 -33.97
N THR A 250 -45.90 -14.83 -33.47
CA THR A 250 -47.34 -15.09 -33.68
C THR A 250 -47.97 -14.40 -34.89
N GLN A 251 -47.20 -13.66 -35.71
CA GLN A 251 -47.74 -13.11 -36.96
C GLN A 251 -47.88 -14.20 -38.04
N PRO A 252 -49.09 -14.43 -38.59
CA PRO A 252 -49.27 -15.43 -39.63
C PRO A 252 -48.66 -14.93 -40.95
N ILE A 253 -47.84 -15.78 -41.59
CA ILE A 253 -47.36 -15.59 -42.95
C ILE A 253 -48.57 -15.69 -43.90
N VAL A 254 -49.24 -14.56 -44.17
CA VAL A 254 -50.30 -14.47 -45.18
C VAL A 254 -49.67 -14.20 -46.55
N TYR A 255 -49.78 -15.21 -47.41
CA TYR A 255 -49.56 -15.16 -48.85
C TYR A 255 -50.50 -14.13 -49.52
N GLY A 256 -49.95 -13.17 -50.29
CA GLY A 256 -50.73 -12.32 -51.21
C GLY A 256 -50.15 -10.93 -51.52
N GLN A 257 -49.15 -10.87 -52.41
CA GLN A 257 -48.45 -9.66 -52.92
C GLN A 257 -49.35 -8.63 -53.65
N PRO A 258 -48.94 -7.33 -53.74
CA PRO A 258 -47.96 -6.83 -54.72
C PRO A 258 -46.90 -5.91 -54.06
N GLN A 259 -45.66 -5.73 -54.48
CA GLN A 259 -45.05 -5.84 -55.81
C GLN A 259 -43.51 -5.88 -55.62
N LEU A 260 -42.86 -6.75 -56.39
CA LEU A 260 -41.41 -6.85 -56.54
C LEU A 260 -40.85 -5.67 -57.36
N MET A 261 -39.75 -5.06 -56.89
CA MET A 261 -38.68 -4.60 -57.78
C MET A 261 -37.32 -5.08 -57.24
N LEU A 262 -36.92 -6.26 -57.72
CA LEU A 262 -35.53 -6.72 -57.76
C LEU A 262 -35.29 -7.25 -59.17
N THR A 263 -34.63 -6.45 -59.99
CA THR A 263 -34.20 -6.83 -61.33
C THR A 263 -33.03 -7.82 -61.21
N ALA A 264 -33.25 -9.02 -61.74
CA ALA A 264 -32.32 -10.08 -62.15
C ALA A 264 -30.86 -10.07 -61.64
N GLY A 265 -30.46 -11.19 -61.02
CA GLY A 265 -29.08 -11.50 -60.63
C GLY A 265 -28.15 -11.93 -61.78
N PRO A 266 -27.02 -12.56 -61.43
CA PRO A 266 -26.77 -13.90 -61.98
C PRO A 266 -26.37 -14.95 -60.92
N SER A 267 -26.84 -16.15 -61.22
CA SER A 267 -26.84 -17.44 -60.54
C SER A 267 -25.47 -18.01 -60.18
N VAL A 268 -25.33 -18.60 -58.97
CA VAL A 268 -24.54 -19.83 -58.73
C VAL A 268 -25.19 -20.65 -57.60
N ALA A 269 -25.38 -21.95 -57.82
CA ALA A 269 -26.00 -22.91 -56.91
C ALA A 269 -24.99 -23.51 -55.91
N VAL A 270 -25.42 -23.79 -54.67
CA VAL A 270 -24.67 -24.60 -53.67
C VAL A 270 -25.65 -25.44 -52.79
N PRO A 271 -25.31 -26.69 -52.37
CA PRO A 271 -26.24 -27.74 -51.87
C PRO A 271 -26.55 -27.71 -50.35
N PRO A 272 -27.40 -28.63 -49.82
CA PRO A 272 -28.06 -28.51 -48.51
C PRO A 272 -27.26 -29.09 -47.32
N GLN A 273 -27.40 -28.49 -46.13
CA GLN A 273 -26.91 -29.04 -44.85
C GLN A 273 -28.02 -29.20 -43.81
N ALA A 274 -27.89 -30.30 -43.05
CA ALA A 274 -28.85 -30.93 -42.14
C ALA A 274 -28.95 -30.23 -40.75
N PRO A 275 -30.04 -30.50 -39.97
CA PRO A 275 -30.34 -29.79 -38.74
C PRO A 275 -29.67 -30.44 -37.51
N PHE A 276 -29.19 -29.64 -36.56
CA PHE A 276 -28.72 -30.14 -35.27
C PHE A 276 -29.43 -29.45 -34.11
N GLY A 277 -30.17 -30.25 -33.35
CA GLY A 277 -30.88 -29.89 -32.12
C GLY A 277 -30.01 -30.02 -30.88
N TYR A 278 -30.40 -29.25 -29.86
CA TYR A 278 -29.85 -29.25 -28.50
C TYR A 278 -30.09 -30.58 -27.78
N GLY A 279 -29.03 -31.15 -27.20
CA GLY A 279 -29.09 -32.32 -26.33
C GLY A 279 -28.39 -32.06 -25.00
N TYR A 280 -29.17 -31.97 -23.92
CA TYR A 280 -28.69 -32.10 -22.54
C TYR A 280 -28.77 -33.59 -22.17
N THR A 281 -27.65 -34.22 -21.79
CA THR A 281 -27.65 -35.58 -21.22
C THR A 281 -26.85 -35.58 -19.92
N ALA A 282 -27.52 -36.05 -18.85
CA ALA A 282 -26.93 -36.30 -17.54
C ALA A 282 -26.22 -37.67 -17.51
N PRO A 283 -25.11 -37.85 -16.79
CA PRO A 283 -24.39 -39.12 -16.74
C PRO A 283 -25.01 -40.09 -15.72
N PRO A 284 -25.23 -41.37 -16.08
CA PRO A 284 -25.73 -42.37 -15.14
C PRO A 284 -24.61 -43.15 -14.44
N TYR A 285 -24.94 -43.53 -13.19
CA TYR A 285 -24.28 -44.47 -12.30
C TYR A 285 -23.85 -45.78 -12.98
N GLY A 286 -22.65 -46.27 -12.67
CA GLY A 286 -22.13 -47.57 -13.12
C GLY A 286 -21.51 -48.39 -11.98
N GLN A 287 -22.18 -49.48 -11.62
CA GLN A 287 -21.68 -50.73 -11.00
C GLN A 287 -22.76 -51.80 -11.26
N PRO A 288 -22.46 -53.10 -11.47
CA PRO A 288 -21.65 -53.87 -10.52
C PRO A 288 -20.79 -55.05 -11.06
N GLN A 289 -20.01 -55.62 -10.12
CA GLN A 289 -19.64 -57.05 -9.93
C GLN A 289 -18.39 -57.67 -10.63
N PRO A 290 -17.77 -58.71 -10.02
CA PRO A 290 -16.33 -58.80 -9.76
C PRO A 290 -15.66 -60.04 -10.37
N GLY A 291 -14.38 -59.94 -10.67
CA GLY A 291 -13.56 -61.04 -11.19
C GLY A 291 -12.27 -61.21 -10.39
N PHE A 292 -12.20 -62.30 -9.62
CA PHE A 292 -11.02 -62.87 -8.98
C PHE A 292 -9.84 -63.08 -9.95
N GLY A 293 -8.60 -62.91 -9.47
CA GLY A 293 -7.41 -63.41 -10.17
C GLY A 293 -6.09 -63.11 -9.47
N TYR A 294 -5.43 -64.15 -8.96
CA TYR A 294 -4.19 -64.21 -8.17
C TYR A 294 -2.89 -64.09 -8.99
N SER A 295 -1.80 -63.65 -8.33
CA SER A 295 -0.35 -63.93 -8.59
C SER A 295 0.27 -63.46 -9.92
N MET A 296 1.54 -63.06 -10.02
CA MET A 296 2.76 -63.16 -9.18
C MET A 296 3.49 -61.82 -9.14
#